data_AF-A0A4Q9KYL1-F1
#
_entry.id   AF-A0A4Q9KYL1-F1
#
_cell.length_a   1.000
_cell.length_b   1.000
_cell.length_c   1.000
_cell.angle_alpha   90.00
_cell.angle_beta   90.00
_cell.angle_gamma   90.00
#
_symmetry.space_group_name_H-M   'P 1'
#
loop_
_entity.id
_entity.type
_entity.pdbx_description
1 polymer ?
#
loop_
_entity_poly.entity_id
_entity_poly.type
_entity_poly.pdbx_seq_one_letter_code
_entity_poly.pdbx_strand_id
1 'polypeptide(L)'
;MVSSIYKGEKFIKDYYSLLCKTDISHYYTPTTILRIGKEKDRLDSFTDKHSTIIYKYQKNLERVFVSCMDTINTKEEEFMVCVVGQFVYKDETVRFSHNFIVKEENNNFYILVEVCRFLNEEIVYDKVDSLSNLHDKRTYGYNNFNRYYVNVSCPPHTKKQDIVECFSKYGRIFDVFSKKEGFFKVEFADHSTLKAVQNDGNIIFNNKGFKILPSREDFKH
;
A
#
# COMPACT_ATOMS: atom_id res chain seq x y z
N MET A 1 -2.71 28.92 -26.58
CA MET A 1 -2.80 27.88 -25.53
C MET A 1 -2.20 28.47 -24.26
N VAL A 2 -2.77 28.20 -23.09
CA VAL A 2 -2.08 28.43 -21.80
C VAL A 2 -1.05 27.33 -21.61
N SER A 3 0.16 27.66 -21.13
CA SER A 3 1.21 26.67 -20.90
C SER A 3 0.78 25.65 -19.83
N SER A 4 1.11 24.36 -20.04
CA SER A 4 0.88 23.29 -19.08
C SER A 4 1.47 23.59 -17.71
N ILE A 5 2.67 24.18 -17.70
CA ILE A 5 3.41 24.60 -16.51
C ILE A 5 2.56 25.54 -15.65
N TYR A 6 1.83 26.47 -16.27
CA TYR A 6 0.95 27.41 -15.55
C TYR A 6 -0.27 26.71 -14.93
N LYS A 7 -0.83 25.69 -15.60
CA LYS A 7 -1.92 24.86 -15.03
C LYS A 7 -1.43 24.09 -13.80
N GLY A 8 -0.26 23.45 -13.90
CA GLY A 8 0.39 22.74 -12.79
C GLY A 8 0.72 23.65 -11.61
N GLU A 9 1.35 24.81 -11.87
CA GLU A 9 1.63 25.81 -10.85
C GLU A 9 0.37 26.31 -10.14
N LYS A 10 -0.71 26.62 -10.88
CA LYS A 10 -1.98 27.06 -10.31
C LYS A 10 -2.56 25.95 -9.42
N PHE A 11 -2.72 24.74 -9.95
CA PHE A 11 -3.25 23.59 -9.21
C PHE A 11 -2.47 23.34 -7.91
N ILE A 12 -1.13 23.29 -7.95
CA ILE A 12 -0.30 23.01 -6.78
C ILE A 12 -0.35 24.13 -5.73
N LYS A 13 -0.38 25.40 -6.16
CA LYS A 13 -0.53 26.55 -5.24
C LYS A 13 -1.89 26.53 -4.54
N ASP A 14 -2.97 26.30 -5.29
CA ASP A 14 -4.32 26.21 -4.74
C ASP A 14 -4.46 25.00 -3.80
N TYR A 15 -4.05 23.82 -4.26
CA TYR A 15 -4.16 22.54 -3.55
C TYR A 15 -3.45 22.56 -2.19
N TYR A 16 -2.16 22.91 -2.13
CA TYR A 16 -1.44 22.94 -0.84
C TYR A 16 -1.86 24.11 0.04
N SER A 17 -2.27 25.25 -0.54
CA SER A 17 -2.84 26.38 0.21
C SER A 17 -4.12 26.00 0.93
N LEU A 18 -4.95 25.14 0.33
CA LEU A 18 -6.19 24.63 0.92
C LEU A 18 -5.93 23.44 1.86
N LEU A 19 -5.00 22.54 1.52
CA LEU A 19 -4.61 21.40 2.37
C LEU A 19 -4.13 21.84 3.76
N CYS A 20 -3.46 22.99 3.91
CA CYS A 20 -3.09 23.53 5.22
C CYS A 20 -4.23 24.23 5.99
N LYS A 21 -5.46 24.33 5.45
CA LYS A 21 -6.50 25.24 5.97
C LYS A 21 -7.92 24.68 6.06
N THR A 22 -8.34 23.85 5.11
CA THR A 22 -9.75 23.47 4.93
C THR A 22 -9.90 22.14 4.18
N ASP A 23 -11.13 21.64 4.05
CA ASP A 23 -11.40 20.41 3.29
C ASP A 23 -11.12 20.59 1.79
N ILE A 24 -10.34 19.67 1.24
CA ILE A 24 -9.97 19.61 -0.19
C ILE A 24 -10.78 18.56 -0.97
N SER A 25 -11.80 17.95 -0.36
CA SER A 25 -12.67 16.92 -0.96
C SER A 25 -13.25 17.29 -2.33
N HIS A 26 -13.41 18.58 -2.63
CA HIS A 26 -13.91 19.08 -3.92
C HIS A 26 -13.01 18.78 -5.13
N TYR A 27 -11.72 18.48 -4.93
CA TYR A 27 -10.84 17.98 -5.99
C TYR A 27 -11.06 16.49 -6.32
N TYR A 28 -11.82 15.75 -5.49
CA TYR A 28 -11.94 14.29 -5.57
C TYR A 28 -13.29 13.86 -6.15
N THR A 29 -13.28 12.75 -6.87
CA THR A 29 -14.45 12.11 -7.47
C THR A 29 -14.55 10.66 -6.97
N PRO A 30 -15.72 10.01 -7.12
CA PRO A 30 -15.86 8.56 -6.86
C PRO A 30 -14.95 7.68 -7.74
N THR A 31 -14.32 8.24 -8.78
CA THR A 31 -13.35 7.56 -9.65
C THR A 31 -11.88 7.86 -9.30
N THR A 32 -11.60 8.78 -8.37
CA THR A 32 -10.23 9.14 -7.98
C THR A 32 -9.51 7.98 -7.29
N ILE A 33 -8.32 7.62 -7.80
CA ILE A 33 -7.44 6.63 -7.17
C ILE A 33 -6.45 7.35 -6.26
N LEU A 34 -6.67 7.28 -4.95
CA LEU A 34 -5.77 7.82 -3.93
C LEU A 34 -4.82 6.74 -3.40
N ARG A 35 -3.54 7.07 -3.26
CA ARG A 35 -2.49 6.21 -2.68
C ARG A 35 -1.57 7.02 -1.78
N ILE A 36 -1.53 6.70 -0.49
CA ILE A 36 -0.64 7.35 0.48
C ILE A 36 0.09 6.29 1.31
N GLY A 37 1.41 6.42 1.52
CA GLY A 37 2.20 5.53 2.37
C GLY A 37 3.66 5.97 2.52
N LYS A 38 4.45 5.32 3.39
CA LYS A 38 5.89 5.58 3.51
C LYS A 38 6.65 4.91 2.37
N GLU A 39 7.87 5.34 2.10
CA GLU A 39 8.65 4.99 0.91
C GLU A 39 8.77 3.47 0.61
N LYS A 40 9.09 2.64 1.61
CA LYS A 40 9.17 1.16 1.46
C LYS A 40 7.84 0.42 1.69
N ASP A 41 6.75 1.11 2.04
CA ASP A 41 5.43 0.47 2.25
C ASP A 41 4.82 0.02 0.92
N ARG A 42 3.93 -0.99 0.98
CA ARG A 42 2.95 -1.19 -0.10
C ARG A 42 1.94 -0.05 -0.08
N LEU A 43 1.69 0.57 -1.22
CA LEU A 43 0.57 1.52 -1.35
C LEU A 43 -0.75 0.76 -1.38
N ASP A 44 -1.53 0.90 -0.32
CA ASP A 44 -2.97 0.68 -0.39
C ASP A 44 -3.58 1.69 -1.37
N SER A 45 -4.61 1.25 -2.10
CA SER A 45 -5.32 2.06 -3.10
C SER A 45 -6.74 2.30 -2.61
N PHE A 46 -7.11 3.58 -2.50
CA PHE A 46 -8.39 4.00 -1.98
C PHE A 46 -9.19 4.67 -3.10
N THR A 47 -10.38 4.13 -3.36
CA THR A 47 -11.36 4.69 -4.33
C THR A 47 -12.59 5.27 -3.62
N ASP A 48 -12.63 5.19 -2.28
CA ASP A 48 -13.68 5.73 -1.44
C ASP A 48 -13.08 6.42 -0.19
N LYS A 49 -13.92 7.18 0.53
CA LYS A 49 -13.58 7.85 1.79
C LYS A 49 -12.36 8.79 1.74
N HIS A 50 -12.07 9.38 0.58
CA HIS A 50 -10.92 10.26 0.34
C HIS A 50 -10.75 11.30 1.46
N SER A 51 -11.80 12.05 1.81
CA SER A 51 -11.76 13.07 2.87
C SER A 51 -11.33 12.52 4.24
N THR A 52 -11.75 11.30 4.61
CA THR A 52 -11.35 10.66 5.88
C THR A 52 -9.87 10.30 5.88
N ILE A 53 -9.35 9.87 4.73
CA ILE A 53 -7.94 9.50 4.56
C ILE A 53 -7.08 10.77 4.56
N ILE A 54 -7.46 11.77 3.77
CA ILE A 54 -6.80 13.08 3.67
C ILE A 54 -6.76 13.76 5.03
N TYR A 55 -7.88 13.83 5.76
CA TYR A 55 -7.97 14.44 7.08
C TYR A 55 -6.94 13.87 8.08
N LYS A 56 -6.62 12.57 7.98
CA LYS A 56 -5.58 11.92 8.80
C LYS A 56 -4.17 12.47 8.52
N TYR A 57 -3.86 12.84 7.27
CA TYR A 57 -2.56 13.40 6.85
C TYR A 57 -2.51 14.92 6.84
N GLN A 58 -3.67 15.58 6.81
CA GLN A 58 -3.86 17.03 6.99
C GLN A 58 -3.81 17.43 8.48
N LYS A 59 -4.21 16.56 9.39
CA LYS A 59 -4.20 16.85 10.83
C LYS A 59 -2.80 17.26 11.29
N ASN A 60 -2.72 18.42 11.94
CA ASN A 60 -1.50 19.07 12.42
C ASN A 60 -0.50 19.50 11.31
N LEU A 61 -0.87 19.48 10.03
CA LEU A 61 -0.06 20.02 8.94
C LEU A 61 -0.13 21.56 8.97
N GLU A 62 1.01 22.22 9.16
CA GLU A 62 1.07 23.68 9.20
C GLU A 62 1.44 24.27 7.84
N ARG A 63 2.42 23.68 7.13
CA ARG A 63 3.00 24.24 5.90
C ARG A 63 3.44 23.13 4.93
N VAL A 64 3.51 23.49 3.65
CA VAL A 64 4.16 22.68 2.61
C VAL A 64 5.23 23.52 1.95
N PHE A 65 6.46 22.99 1.87
CA PHE A 65 7.53 23.56 1.06
C PHE A 65 7.72 22.69 -0.18
N VAL A 66 7.58 23.28 -1.37
CA VAL A 66 7.86 22.61 -2.65
C VAL A 66 9.31 22.88 -3.02
N SER A 67 10.10 21.82 -3.22
CA SER A 67 11.52 21.90 -3.61
C SER A 67 11.70 21.81 -5.12
N CYS A 68 10.92 20.96 -5.80
CA CYS A 68 10.78 20.98 -7.26
C CYS A 68 9.37 20.57 -7.67
N MET A 69 8.97 20.99 -8.87
CA MET A 69 7.70 20.64 -9.49
C MET A 69 7.88 20.54 -11.01
N ASP A 70 7.45 19.42 -11.58
CA ASP A 70 7.40 19.18 -13.03
C ASP A 70 5.95 19.03 -13.48
N THR A 71 5.63 19.40 -14.73
CA THR A 71 4.27 19.29 -15.27
C THR A 71 4.27 18.87 -16.74
N ILE A 72 3.54 17.80 -17.05
CA ILE A 72 3.52 17.15 -18.36
C ILE A 72 2.06 17.02 -18.82
N ASN A 73 1.72 17.52 -20.01
CA ASN A 73 0.39 17.24 -20.59
C ASN A 73 0.28 15.76 -20.97
N THR A 74 -0.82 15.11 -20.58
CA THR A 74 -1.14 13.73 -20.98
C THR A 74 -2.24 13.69 -22.03
N LYS A 75 -3.20 14.62 -21.99
CA LYS A 75 -4.22 14.88 -23.02
C LYS A 75 -4.48 16.40 -23.12
N GLU A 76 -5.52 16.80 -23.86
CA GLU A 76 -5.93 18.21 -24.02
C GLU A 76 -6.40 18.85 -22.71
N GLU A 77 -7.21 18.12 -21.93
CA GLU A 77 -7.73 18.52 -20.62
C GLU A 77 -6.98 17.88 -19.44
N GLU A 78 -6.04 16.95 -19.69
CA GLU A 78 -5.35 16.19 -18.64
C GLU A 78 -3.85 16.51 -18.58
N PHE A 79 -3.33 16.65 -17.36
CA PHE A 79 -1.91 16.83 -17.09
C PHE A 79 -1.46 16.05 -15.86
N MET A 80 -0.21 15.57 -15.89
CA MET A 80 0.49 14.98 -14.77
C MET A 80 1.34 16.06 -14.08
N VAL A 81 1.34 16.09 -12.75
CA VAL A 81 2.22 16.92 -11.93
C VAL A 81 3.05 16.05 -11.01
N CYS A 82 4.36 16.24 -11.01
CA CYS A 82 5.29 15.60 -10.09
C CYS A 82 5.81 16.66 -9.12
N VAL A 83 5.79 16.39 -7.82
CA VAL A 83 6.26 17.31 -6.78
C VAL A 83 7.22 16.57 -5.84
N VAL A 84 8.32 17.22 -5.47
CA VAL A 84 9.15 16.82 -4.32
C VAL A 84 9.24 17.99 -3.35
N GLY A 85 9.11 17.72 -2.05
CA GLY A 85 9.05 18.77 -1.05
C GLY A 85 9.12 18.26 0.39
N GLN A 86 8.69 19.10 1.32
CA GLN A 86 8.57 18.84 2.75
C GLN A 86 7.19 19.25 3.27
N PHE A 87 6.54 18.33 3.99
CA PHE A 87 5.41 18.63 4.85
C PHE A 87 5.94 19.04 6.22
N VAL A 88 5.53 20.20 6.72
CA VAL A 88 5.86 20.68 8.07
C VAL A 88 4.64 20.47 8.94
N TYR A 89 4.73 19.49 9.82
CA TYR A 89 3.78 19.28 10.90
C TYR A 89 4.26 20.03 12.14
N LYS A 90 3.34 20.25 13.09
CA LYS A 90 3.66 20.90 14.37
C LYS A 90 4.88 20.28 15.09
N ASP A 91 5.00 18.96 15.06
CA ASP A 91 5.95 18.19 15.87
C ASP A 91 7.03 17.47 15.04
N GLU A 92 6.94 17.46 13.69
CA GLU A 92 7.89 16.81 12.77
C GLU A 92 7.93 17.47 11.38
N THR A 93 9.00 17.26 10.60
CA THR A 93 9.06 17.64 9.18
C THR A 93 9.41 16.42 8.35
N VAL A 94 8.58 16.12 7.34
CA VAL A 94 8.67 14.88 6.55
C VAL A 94 8.80 15.21 5.08
N ARG A 95 9.84 14.68 4.42
CA ARG A 95 10.01 14.82 2.98
C ARG A 95 8.99 13.99 2.21
N PHE A 96 8.62 14.43 1.03
CA PHE A 96 7.65 13.72 0.20
C PHE A 96 8.00 13.71 -1.28
N SER A 97 7.48 12.70 -2.00
CA SER A 97 7.18 12.77 -3.43
C SER A 97 5.67 12.65 -3.61
N HIS A 98 5.05 13.61 -4.30
CA HIS A 98 3.61 13.69 -4.51
C HIS A 98 3.35 13.81 -6.00
N ASN A 99 2.58 12.87 -6.55
CA ASN A 99 2.35 12.76 -7.99
C ASN A 99 0.86 12.76 -8.25
N PHE A 100 0.41 13.59 -9.18
CA PHE A 100 -1.00 13.78 -9.53
C PHE A 100 -1.21 13.52 -11.02
N ILE A 101 -2.36 12.96 -11.38
CA ILE A 101 -2.95 13.10 -12.70
C ILE A 101 -4.24 13.90 -12.51
N VAL A 102 -4.32 15.06 -13.16
CA VAL A 102 -5.38 16.06 -12.98
C VAL A 102 -6.09 16.29 -14.30
N LYS A 103 -7.43 16.35 -14.27
CA LYS A 103 -8.24 16.90 -15.35
C LYS A 103 -8.60 18.36 -15.01
N GLU A 104 -8.46 19.28 -15.95
CA GLU A 104 -9.08 20.60 -15.87
C GLU A 104 -10.37 20.61 -16.69
N GLU A 105 -11.48 20.98 -16.08
CA GLU A 105 -12.78 21.09 -16.75
C GLU A 105 -13.56 22.29 -16.19
N ASN A 106 -14.04 23.16 -17.08
CA ASN A 106 -14.75 24.41 -16.71
C ASN A 106 -13.97 25.30 -15.70
N ASN A 107 -12.65 25.39 -15.85
CA ASN A 107 -11.68 26.07 -14.95
C ASN A 107 -11.51 25.44 -13.54
N ASN A 108 -12.17 24.32 -13.26
CA ASN A 108 -12.00 23.52 -12.03
C ASN A 108 -11.00 22.39 -12.28
N PHE A 109 -10.35 21.93 -11.21
CA PHE A 109 -9.42 20.80 -11.27
C PHE A 109 -10.01 19.57 -10.58
N TYR A 110 -9.85 18.41 -11.19
CA TYR A 110 -10.30 17.11 -10.66
C TYR A 110 -9.14 16.12 -10.68
N ILE A 111 -8.82 15.55 -9.52
CA ILE A 111 -7.74 14.57 -9.37
C ILE A 111 -8.26 13.21 -9.86
N LEU A 112 -7.65 12.67 -10.92
CA LEU A 112 -7.93 11.32 -11.40
C LEU A 112 -7.11 10.28 -10.62
N VAL A 113 -5.84 10.61 -10.34
CA VAL A 113 -4.92 9.77 -9.57
C VAL A 113 -4.07 10.66 -8.67
N GLU A 114 -3.87 10.22 -7.42
CA GLU A 114 -2.94 10.82 -6.48
C GLU A 114 -2.05 9.75 -5.84
N VAL A 115 -0.73 9.99 -5.84
CA VAL A 115 0.27 9.13 -5.20
C VAL A 115 1.21 9.97 -4.34
N CYS A 116 1.01 9.92 -3.02
CA CYS A 116 1.89 10.55 -2.03
C CYS A 116 2.78 9.49 -1.35
N ARG A 117 4.09 9.72 -1.38
CA ARG A 117 5.12 8.94 -0.69
C ARG A 117 5.81 9.81 0.35
N PHE A 118 5.72 9.44 1.62
CA PHE A 118 6.59 9.99 2.66
C PHE A 118 7.97 9.35 2.55
N LEU A 119 8.99 10.15 2.29
CA LEU A 119 10.37 9.72 2.09
C LEU A 119 11.09 9.65 3.43
N ASN A 120 11.96 8.65 3.62
CA ASN A 120 12.75 8.49 4.85
C ASN A 120 14.25 8.63 4.54
N GLU A 121 14.89 9.62 5.17
CA GLU A 121 16.30 9.95 4.93
C GLU A 121 17.27 8.86 5.42
N GLU A 122 16.83 7.98 6.33
CA GLU A 122 17.60 6.83 6.82
C GLU A 122 17.53 5.58 5.91
N ILE A 123 16.91 5.67 4.73
CA ILE A 123 16.76 4.51 3.85
C ILE A 123 18.10 4.08 3.24
N VAL A 124 18.54 2.89 3.67
CA VAL A 124 19.53 2.10 2.94
C VAL A 124 18.91 1.66 1.61
N TYR A 125 19.49 2.11 0.50
CA TYR A 125 19.10 1.75 -0.85
C TYR A 125 19.68 0.39 -1.24
N ASP A 126 18.84 -0.50 -1.74
CA ASP A 126 19.22 -1.79 -2.26
C ASP A 126 19.83 -1.62 -3.68
N LYS A 127 21.00 -2.22 -3.97
CA LYS A 127 21.61 -2.14 -5.31
C LYS A 127 20.70 -2.75 -6.38
N VAL A 128 20.64 -2.15 -7.56
CA VAL A 128 19.80 -2.63 -8.68
C VAL A 128 20.21 -4.03 -9.14
N ASP A 129 21.50 -4.39 -9.06
CA ASP A 129 21.97 -5.74 -9.39
C ASP A 129 21.35 -6.82 -8.48
N SER A 130 21.06 -6.48 -7.22
CA SER A 130 20.32 -7.35 -6.29
C SER A 130 18.91 -7.67 -6.79
N LEU A 131 18.31 -6.76 -7.57
CA LEU A 131 16.97 -6.88 -8.15
C LEU A 131 16.97 -7.73 -9.43
N SER A 132 18.12 -7.95 -10.09
CA SER A 132 18.19 -8.79 -11.30
C SER A 132 17.69 -10.23 -11.05
N ASN A 133 17.97 -10.76 -9.85
CA ASN A 133 17.49 -12.06 -9.36
C ASN A 133 15.97 -12.14 -9.14
N LEU A 134 15.20 -11.06 -9.39
CA LEU A 134 13.74 -11.07 -9.34
C LEU A 134 13.10 -11.58 -10.64
N HIS A 135 13.78 -11.51 -11.80
CA HIS A 135 13.11 -11.81 -13.08
C HIS A 135 12.68 -13.28 -13.24
N ASP A 136 13.43 -14.24 -12.68
CA ASP A 136 13.04 -15.66 -12.65
C ASP A 136 12.03 -16.01 -11.54
N LYS A 137 11.64 -15.03 -10.69
CA LYS A 137 10.67 -15.25 -9.61
C LYS A 137 9.44 -14.39 -9.82
N ARG A 138 8.31 -15.04 -10.15
CA ARG A 138 6.96 -14.45 -10.19
C ARG A 138 6.44 -14.12 -8.76
N THR A 139 7.24 -13.40 -7.98
CA THR A 139 7.11 -13.21 -6.54
C THR A 139 7.35 -11.73 -6.20
N TYR A 140 6.50 -10.85 -6.73
CA TYR A 140 6.54 -9.41 -6.49
C TYR A 140 6.58 -9.06 -4.99
N GLY A 141 7.53 -8.19 -4.61
CA GLY A 141 7.43 -7.35 -3.40
C GLY A 141 7.36 -8.08 -2.06
N TYR A 142 8.23 -9.05 -1.81
CA TYR A 142 8.24 -9.85 -0.58
C TYR A 142 9.32 -9.45 0.46
N ASN A 143 9.81 -8.20 0.41
CA ASN A 143 10.79 -7.67 1.37
C ASN A 143 10.22 -7.61 2.80
N ASN A 144 10.65 -8.53 3.66
CA ASN A 144 10.72 -8.50 5.13
C ASN A 144 9.59 -7.85 5.97
N PHE A 145 8.38 -7.69 5.42
CA PHE A 145 7.19 -7.85 6.24
C PHE A 145 7.25 -9.25 6.84
N ASN A 146 7.19 -9.37 8.17
CA ASN A 146 7.09 -10.66 8.85
C ASN A 146 5.79 -11.34 8.42
N ARG A 147 5.87 -12.18 7.37
CA ARG A 147 4.73 -12.92 6.85
C ARG A 147 4.34 -13.98 7.86
N TYR A 148 3.28 -13.72 8.60
CA TYR A 148 2.83 -14.59 9.67
C TYR A 148 2.13 -15.80 9.05
N TYR A 149 2.83 -16.93 8.88
CA TYR A 149 2.28 -18.10 8.18
C TYR A 149 2.50 -19.43 8.91
N VAL A 150 1.61 -20.38 8.66
CA VAL A 150 1.79 -21.80 8.99
C VAL A 150 1.84 -22.65 7.72
N ASN A 151 2.59 -23.75 7.77
CA ASN A 151 2.44 -24.86 6.83
C ASN A 151 1.49 -25.89 7.46
N VAL A 152 0.53 -26.41 6.71
CA VAL A 152 -0.51 -27.32 7.21
C VAL A 152 -0.55 -28.58 6.34
N SER A 153 -0.34 -29.75 6.96
CA SER A 153 -0.64 -31.06 6.36
C SER A 153 -2.10 -31.39 6.61
N CYS A 154 -2.79 -31.91 5.60
CA CYS A 154 -4.23 -32.14 5.59
C CYS A 154 -4.58 -33.51 4.98
N PRO A 155 -5.78 -34.05 5.21
CA PRO A 155 -6.26 -35.24 4.50
C PRO A 155 -6.28 -35.06 2.97
N PRO A 156 -6.24 -36.16 2.19
CA PRO A 156 -6.47 -36.12 0.75
C PRO A 156 -7.74 -35.36 0.37
N HIS A 157 -7.72 -34.72 -0.80
CA HIS A 157 -8.86 -33.97 -1.35
C HIS A 157 -9.35 -32.75 -0.54
N THR A 158 -8.68 -32.36 0.55
CA THR A 158 -8.93 -31.09 1.28
C THR A 158 -8.79 -29.90 0.32
N LYS A 159 -9.78 -29.01 0.32
CA LYS A 159 -9.87 -27.83 -0.56
C LYS A 159 -9.39 -26.57 0.16
N LYS A 160 -9.02 -25.54 -0.62
CA LYS A 160 -8.65 -24.20 -0.09
C LYS A 160 -9.75 -23.61 0.81
N GLN A 161 -11.02 -23.88 0.51
CA GLN A 161 -12.16 -23.39 1.29
C GLN A 161 -12.17 -23.95 2.71
N ASP A 162 -12.00 -25.27 2.87
CA ASP A 162 -11.97 -25.98 4.16
C ASP A 162 -10.88 -25.41 5.09
N ILE A 163 -9.75 -25.01 4.50
CA ILE A 163 -8.64 -24.32 5.19
C ILE A 163 -9.06 -22.90 5.60
N VAL A 164 -9.67 -22.12 4.70
CA VAL A 164 -10.15 -20.76 5.04
C VAL A 164 -11.18 -20.81 6.18
N GLU A 165 -12.13 -21.74 6.14
CA GLU A 165 -13.14 -21.92 7.20
C GLU A 165 -12.52 -22.37 8.52
N CYS A 166 -11.53 -23.26 8.51
CA CYS A 166 -10.91 -23.75 9.74
C CYS A 166 -9.96 -22.75 10.41
N PHE A 167 -9.30 -21.88 9.62
CA PHE A 167 -8.28 -20.96 10.13
C PHE A 167 -8.78 -19.50 10.27
N SER A 168 -9.83 -19.07 9.57
CA SER A 168 -10.36 -17.68 9.68
C SER A 168 -10.93 -17.34 11.06
N LYS A 169 -11.35 -18.35 11.84
CA LYS A 169 -11.82 -18.19 13.23
C LYS A 169 -10.75 -17.64 14.19
N TYR A 170 -9.48 -17.64 13.79
CA TYR A 170 -8.37 -17.10 14.58
C TYR A 170 -8.04 -15.63 14.26
N GLY A 171 -8.46 -15.14 13.10
CA GLY A 171 -8.11 -13.81 12.60
C GLY A 171 -8.06 -13.73 11.08
N ARG A 172 -7.65 -12.57 10.56
CA ARG A 172 -7.69 -12.28 9.13
C ARG A 172 -6.62 -13.06 8.36
N ILE A 173 -7.06 -14.07 7.61
CA ILE A 173 -6.26 -14.70 6.56
C ILE A 173 -5.97 -13.66 5.46
N PHE A 174 -4.73 -13.62 5.01
CA PHE A 174 -4.27 -12.85 3.85
C PHE A 174 -4.35 -13.70 2.56
N ASP A 175 -3.83 -14.93 2.59
CA ASP A 175 -4.03 -15.91 1.52
C ASP A 175 -3.79 -17.36 2.00
N VAL A 176 -4.20 -18.34 1.20
CA VAL A 176 -3.93 -19.77 1.36
C VAL A 176 -3.38 -20.34 0.05
N PHE A 177 -2.15 -20.85 0.08
CA PHE A 177 -1.45 -21.44 -1.07
C PHE A 177 -1.49 -22.96 -0.97
N SER A 178 -1.87 -23.66 -2.03
CA SER A 178 -1.56 -25.10 -2.16
C SER A 178 -0.12 -25.25 -2.62
N LYS A 179 0.67 -26.08 -1.92
CA LYS A 179 2.05 -26.44 -2.33
C LYS A 179 2.09 -27.75 -3.11
N LYS A 180 1.24 -28.71 -2.71
CA LYS A 180 0.98 -30.02 -3.34
C LYS A 180 -0.27 -30.61 -2.67
N GLU A 181 -0.82 -31.70 -3.19
CA GLU A 181 -1.99 -32.36 -2.56
C GLU A 181 -1.70 -32.69 -1.08
N GLY A 182 -2.65 -32.33 -0.21
CA GLY A 182 -2.52 -32.49 1.24
C GLY A 182 -1.64 -31.46 1.95
N PHE A 183 -1.04 -30.47 1.26
CA PHE A 183 -0.14 -29.48 1.88
C PHE A 183 -0.45 -28.04 1.49
N PHE A 184 -0.87 -27.24 2.47
CA PHE A 184 -1.17 -25.82 2.33
C PHE A 184 -0.19 -24.93 3.11
N LYS A 185 -0.05 -23.67 2.68
CA LYS A 185 0.54 -22.56 3.45
C LYS A 185 -0.57 -21.54 3.70
N VAL A 186 -0.88 -21.24 4.96
CA VAL A 186 -1.86 -20.22 5.36
C VAL A 186 -1.08 -19.00 5.84
N GLU A 187 -1.35 -17.83 5.26
CA GLU A 187 -0.71 -16.55 5.61
C GLU A 187 -1.76 -15.63 6.27
N PHE A 188 -1.39 -14.98 7.37
CA PHE A 188 -2.26 -14.13 8.20
C PHE A 188 -1.79 -12.67 8.16
N ALA A 189 -2.71 -11.75 8.45
CA ALA A 189 -2.42 -10.32 8.48
C ALA A 189 -1.55 -9.90 9.68
N ASP A 190 -1.52 -10.67 10.78
CA ASP A 190 -0.88 -10.28 12.04
C ASP A 190 -0.25 -11.45 12.83
N HIS A 191 0.66 -11.08 13.75
CA HIS A 191 1.46 -12.02 14.54
C HIS A 191 0.65 -12.74 15.62
N SER A 192 -0.35 -12.07 16.20
CA SER A 192 -1.21 -12.60 17.26
C SER A 192 -2.03 -13.79 16.74
N THR A 193 -2.61 -13.67 15.54
CA THR A 193 -3.32 -14.75 14.85
C THR A 193 -2.43 -15.97 14.65
N LEU A 194 -1.18 -15.79 14.17
CA LEU A 194 -0.23 -16.89 14.03
C LEU A 194 0.09 -17.57 15.36
N LYS A 195 0.33 -16.81 16.43
CA LYS A 195 0.60 -17.38 17.77
C LYS A 195 -0.60 -18.15 18.32
N ALA A 196 -1.82 -17.63 18.16
CA ALA A 196 -3.03 -18.34 18.57
C ALA A 196 -3.19 -19.67 17.81
N VAL A 197 -2.99 -19.65 16.49
CA VAL A 197 -3.02 -20.85 15.63
C VAL A 197 -1.95 -21.87 16.05
N GLN A 198 -0.74 -21.43 16.39
CA GLN A 198 0.34 -22.33 16.85
C GLN A 198 0.07 -22.93 18.23
N ASN A 199 -0.50 -22.15 19.17
CA ASN A 199 -0.82 -22.61 20.52
C ASN A 199 -1.96 -23.63 20.54
N ASP A 200 -3.04 -23.39 19.80
CA ASP A 200 -4.17 -24.33 19.62
C ASP A 200 -3.80 -25.57 18.76
N GLY A 201 -2.62 -25.52 18.13
CA GLY A 201 -2.19 -26.36 17.00
C GLY A 201 -2.34 -27.87 17.20
N ASN A 202 -2.20 -28.36 18.43
CA ASN A 202 -2.14 -29.80 18.73
C ASN A 202 -3.47 -30.41 19.23
N ILE A 203 -4.47 -29.60 19.59
CA ILE A 203 -5.72 -30.12 20.18
C ILE A 203 -6.88 -30.01 19.18
N ILE A 204 -7.10 -28.83 18.59
CA ILE A 204 -8.29 -28.58 17.76
C ILE A 204 -8.12 -29.13 16.34
N PHE A 205 -6.93 -29.04 15.78
CA PHE A 205 -6.67 -29.38 14.37
C PHE A 205 -6.56 -30.89 14.13
N ASN A 206 -5.97 -31.64 15.06
CA ASN A 206 -5.84 -33.10 14.97
C ASN A 206 -7.21 -33.80 14.83
N ASN A 207 -8.25 -33.28 15.50
CA ASN A 207 -9.63 -33.79 15.39
C ASN A 207 -10.27 -33.57 14.00
N LYS A 208 -9.66 -32.75 13.14
CA LYS A 208 -10.02 -32.58 11.71
C LYS A 208 -8.99 -33.20 10.76
N GLY A 209 -8.00 -33.95 11.28
CA GLY A 209 -6.89 -34.48 10.50
C GLY A 209 -5.89 -33.43 10.00
N PHE A 210 -6.00 -32.18 10.44
CA PHE A 210 -5.07 -31.11 10.10
C PHE A 210 -3.90 -31.10 11.08
N LYS A 211 -2.68 -31.01 10.55
CA LYS A 211 -1.45 -30.94 11.34
C LYS A 211 -0.61 -29.74 10.95
N ILE A 212 -0.41 -28.82 11.89
CA ILE A 212 0.55 -27.73 11.72
C ILE A 212 1.96 -28.32 11.66
N LEU A 213 2.71 -27.93 10.65
CA LEU A 213 4.10 -28.32 10.45
C LEU A 213 5.01 -27.18 10.93
N PRO A 214 6.14 -27.48 11.60
CA PRO A 214 7.09 -26.45 11.99
C PRO A 214 7.59 -25.67 10.76
N SER A 215 7.77 -24.37 10.94
CA SER A 215 8.40 -23.49 9.96
C SER A 215 9.90 -23.81 9.87
N ARG A 216 10.25 -24.89 9.17
CA ARG A 216 11.62 -25.06 8.67
C ARG A 216 11.91 -23.91 7.71
N GLU A 217 13.07 -23.28 7.92
CA GLU A 217 13.72 -22.46 6.91
C GLU A 217 13.93 -23.28 5.62
N ASP A 218 14.04 -22.58 4.50
CA ASP A 218 13.78 -23.10 3.15
C ASP A 218 14.27 -24.53 2.87
N PHE A 219 13.34 -25.37 2.42
CA PHE A 219 13.68 -26.60 1.68
C PHE A 219 14.37 -26.21 0.37
N LYS A 220 15.70 -26.05 0.43
CA LYS A 220 16.55 -25.95 -0.75
C LYS A 220 16.55 -27.30 -1.47
N HIS A 221 16.13 -27.27 -2.72
CA HIS A 221 16.41 -28.26 -3.75
C HIS A 221 17.37 -27.62 -4.75
#